data_AF-A0A964G5Z3-F1
#
_entry.id   AF-A0A964G5Z3-F1
#
_cell.length_a   1.000
_cell.length_b   1.000
_cell.length_c   1.000
_cell.angle_alpha   90.00
_cell.angle_beta   90.00
_cell.angle_gamma   90.00
#
_symmetry.space_group_name_H-M   'P 1'
#
loop_
_entity.id
_entity.type
_entity.pdbx_description
1 polymer ?
#
loop_
_entity_poly.entity_id
_entity_poly.type
_entity_poly.pdbx_seq_one_letter_code
_entity_poly.pdbx_strand_id
1 'polypeptide(L)'
;MIENEDKRRCGVCKIPFFERNNYFFGKLMTVRDYDAEQCYFNEKRWLINRMVHGWGIVCGLDVKRIPNDPDDLKKGYSETKVKVTEGLAIDCCGREILVCEDQYIGLDPEKSECNQEKIKKEELKKLVICLEYNECKSEQINIEPEGCDQNDRYEFNRIRDSFKIRVRYKEDVDIEKTSGRVCPLDNRIGFWFDWNEVPGKNELRFKEYLIQKYNVDWVKRANIEKDDRIIKVFTDENNNSLSLEIDEEKRKVILIINEIWTDEFIVKKEKHERIVFKNQKVHHYLCNELKKGCPECPKRPCLVLAEVTNVLSSGTEGDRLLKIDICSRRKLIYSNPMLYDLINCYHGDLPHITSINWPHGKDIKWSQFVDLIRRNEKNPDDDGPGLQVGFDREVTGVDARTFLFIVKYREDREGGFSEDRYIPGKVFYDDKIKKWVFKVDLDWCIDLRISALQEGAGFKIVLRGDHILDKETNKALDGNFIGGKLPSGNGNQGGDFVSWFFVEENPDYENHKSRQHSKM
;
A
#
# COMPACT_ATOMS: atom_id res chain seq x y z
N MET A 1 -12.65 12.20 -47.85
CA MET A 1 -11.52 11.35 -47.45
C MET A 1 -11.97 10.61 -46.20
N ILE A 2 -12.23 9.31 -46.32
CA ILE A 2 -12.68 8.50 -45.19
C ILE A 2 -11.44 8.25 -44.33
N GLU A 3 -11.36 8.90 -43.17
CA GLU A 3 -10.34 8.61 -42.17
C GLU A 3 -10.55 7.17 -41.71
N ASN A 4 -9.65 6.27 -42.11
CA ASN A 4 -9.59 4.90 -41.61
C ASN A 4 -9.29 4.93 -40.09
N GLU A 5 -10.34 4.98 -39.27
CA GLU A 5 -10.28 4.88 -37.80
C GLU A 5 -9.66 3.54 -37.32
N ASP A 6 -9.47 2.57 -38.22
CA ASP A 6 -9.03 1.20 -37.91
C ASP A 6 -7.52 0.93 -38.03
N LYS A 7 -6.68 1.98 -38.13
CA LYS A 7 -5.20 1.85 -38.14
C LYS A 7 -4.56 1.67 -36.75
N ARG A 8 -5.31 1.22 -35.73
CA ARG A 8 -4.71 1.00 -34.40
C ARG A 8 -4.20 -0.42 -34.25
N ARG A 9 -2.91 -0.59 -34.56
CA ARG A 9 -2.06 -1.70 -34.08
C ARG A 9 -1.80 -1.58 -32.57
N CYS A 10 -2.86 -1.55 -31.78
CA CYS A 10 -2.76 -1.43 -30.33
C CYS A 10 -3.65 -2.48 -29.67
N GLY A 11 -3.00 -3.51 -29.13
CA GLY A 11 -3.61 -4.67 -28.48
C GLY A 11 -2.59 -5.80 -28.35
N VAL A 12 -2.55 -6.48 -27.21
CA VAL A 12 -1.46 -7.43 -26.87
C VAL A 12 -1.37 -8.59 -27.85
N CYS A 13 -2.51 -9.07 -28.37
CA CYS A 13 -2.57 -10.15 -29.36
C CYS A 13 -3.01 -9.67 -30.75
N LYS A 14 -3.00 -8.35 -31.03
CA LYS A 14 -3.27 -7.85 -32.39
C LYS A 14 -2.16 -8.21 -33.37
N ILE A 15 -0.97 -8.53 -32.86
CA ILE A 15 0.16 -9.06 -33.62
C ILE A 15 0.34 -10.51 -33.19
N PRO A 16 -0.08 -11.48 -34.03
CA PRO A 16 -0.10 -12.88 -33.63
C PRO A 16 1.30 -13.48 -33.44
N PHE A 17 2.33 -12.89 -34.05
CA PHE A 17 3.72 -13.34 -33.94
C PHE A 17 4.71 -12.22 -34.28
N PHE A 18 5.93 -12.31 -33.72
CA PHE A 18 7.04 -11.41 -34.06
C PHE A 18 7.92 -12.05 -35.13
N GLU A 19 7.83 -11.54 -36.37
CA GLU A 19 8.64 -11.98 -37.50
C GLU A 19 9.63 -10.89 -37.91
N ARG A 20 10.84 -11.30 -38.28
CA ARG A 20 11.88 -10.41 -38.82
C ARG A 20 12.53 -11.06 -40.03
N ASN A 21 13.23 -10.25 -40.81
CA ASN A 21 13.86 -10.67 -42.04
C ASN A 21 15.04 -11.63 -41.77
N ASN A 22 15.05 -12.77 -42.45
CA ASN A 22 16.22 -13.64 -42.49
C ASN A 22 17.16 -13.23 -43.63
N TYR A 23 18.35 -12.73 -43.28
CA TYR A 23 19.36 -12.25 -44.24
C TYR A 23 20.21 -13.41 -44.78
N PHE A 24 20.33 -13.48 -46.11
CA PHE A 24 21.22 -14.42 -46.80
C PHE A 24 21.75 -13.82 -48.10
N PHE A 25 22.86 -14.35 -48.60
CA PHE A 25 23.52 -13.84 -49.80
C PHE A 25 22.64 -13.95 -51.05
N GLY A 26 22.58 -12.89 -51.84
CA GLY A 26 21.79 -12.83 -53.07
C GLY A 26 20.29 -12.57 -52.85
N LYS A 27 19.84 -12.35 -51.62
CA LYS A 27 18.44 -11.99 -51.33
C LYS A 27 18.12 -10.59 -51.87
N LEU A 28 17.07 -10.48 -52.69
CA LEU A 28 16.48 -9.20 -53.07
C LEU A 28 15.67 -8.62 -51.91
N MET A 29 15.94 -7.36 -51.59
CA MET A 29 15.31 -6.64 -50.48
C MET A 29 14.33 -5.60 -51.02
N THR A 30 13.12 -5.57 -50.43
CA THR A 30 12.05 -4.65 -50.78
C THR A 30 11.65 -3.77 -49.59
N VAL A 31 10.82 -2.75 -49.83
CA VAL A 31 10.25 -1.91 -48.77
C VAL A 31 9.54 -2.77 -47.69
N ARG A 32 8.88 -3.85 -48.09
CA ARG A 32 8.21 -4.78 -47.16
C ARG A 32 9.19 -5.41 -46.17
N ASP A 33 10.39 -5.77 -46.61
CA ASP A 33 11.39 -6.42 -45.75
C ASP A 33 11.95 -5.42 -44.72
N TYR A 34 12.19 -4.17 -45.12
CA TYR A 34 12.63 -3.11 -44.20
C TYR A 34 11.52 -2.62 -43.26
N ASP A 35 10.27 -2.62 -43.71
CA ASP A 35 9.11 -2.34 -42.84
C ASP A 35 8.95 -3.43 -41.77
N ALA A 36 9.13 -4.70 -42.14
CA ALA A 36 9.08 -5.81 -41.20
C ALA A 36 10.15 -5.69 -40.10
N GLU A 37 11.38 -5.29 -40.45
CA GLU A 37 12.44 -5.04 -39.46
C GLU A 37 12.07 -3.91 -38.48
N GLN A 38 11.54 -2.79 -38.98
CA GLN A 38 11.10 -1.68 -38.13
C GLN A 38 9.96 -2.10 -37.20
N CYS A 39 8.95 -2.78 -37.74
CA CYS A 39 7.82 -3.28 -36.96
C CYS A 39 8.27 -4.26 -35.88
N TYR A 40 9.17 -5.20 -36.20
CA TYR A 40 9.63 -6.20 -35.23
C TYR A 40 10.22 -5.58 -33.96
N PHE A 41 11.11 -4.59 -34.10
CA PHE A 41 11.74 -3.94 -32.95
C PHE A 41 10.78 -2.98 -32.23
N ASN A 42 10.01 -2.19 -32.97
CA ASN A 42 9.06 -1.25 -32.38
C ASN A 42 7.98 -1.96 -31.56
N GLU A 43 7.36 -3.00 -32.12
CA GLU A 43 6.27 -3.71 -31.45
C GLU A 43 6.76 -4.47 -30.20
N LYS A 44 7.99 -5.00 -30.21
CA LYS A 44 8.61 -5.59 -29.01
C LYS A 44 8.89 -4.55 -27.93
N ARG A 45 9.43 -3.39 -28.30
CA ARG A 45 9.71 -2.28 -27.37
C ARG A 45 8.40 -1.75 -26.77
N TRP A 46 7.39 -1.50 -27.59
CA TRP A 46 6.07 -1.06 -27.15
C TRP A 46 5.41 -2.09 -26.24
N LEU A 47 5.55 -3.39 -26.52
CA LEU A 47 5.05 -4.45 -25.65
C LEU A 47 5.71 -4.38 -24.26
N ILE A 48 7.03 -4.27 -24.18
CA ILE A 48 7.75 -4.19 -22.89
C ILE A 48 7.32 -2.93 -22.14
N ASN A 49 7.28 -1.78 -22.81
CA ASN A 49 6.83 -0.52 -22.22
C ASN A 49 5.44 -0.69 -21.60
N ARG A 50 4.46 -1.15 -22.37
CA ARG A 50 3.08 -1.31 -21.91
C ARG A 50 2.91 -2.36 -20.81
N MET A 51 3.60 -3.50 -20.91
CA MET A 51 3.36 -4.66 -20.04
C MET A 51 4.21 -4.69 -18.77
N VAL A 52 5.41 -4.11 -18.82
CA VAL A 52 6.35 -4.11 -17.69
C VAL A 52 6.34 -2.75 -17.00
N HIS A 53 6.47 -1.66 -17.75
CA HIS A 53 6.51 -0.31 -17.20
C HIS A 53 5.11 0.30 -17.03
N GLY A 54 4.16 -0.13 -17.84
CA GLY A 54 2.83 0.48 -17.91
C GLY A 54 2.82 1.68 -18.85
N TRP A 55 1.92 2.63 -18.56
CA TRP A 55 1.77 3.84 -19.36
C TRP A 55 1.44 5.02 -18.44
N GLY A 56 1.81 6.22 -18.86
CA GLY A 56 1.84 7.39 -17.99
C GLY A 56 2.95 8.36 -18.37
N ILE A 57 3.12 9.37 -17.54
CA ILE A 57 4.20 10.35 -17.66
C ILE A 57 5.41 9.84 -16.89
N VAL A 58 6.58 9.91 -17.53
CA VAL A 58 7.86 9.51 -16.95
C VAL A 58 8.51 10.70 -16.22
N CYS A 59 8.57 11.86 -16.87
CA CYS A 59 9.12 13.09 -16.30
C CYS A 59 8.62 14.34 -17.05
N GLY A 60 8.79 15.52 -16.47
CA GLY A 60 8.47 16.80 -17.12
C GLY A 60 6.97 17.00 -17.36
N LEU A 61 6.55 17.53 -18.51
CA LEU A 61 5.13 17.65 -18.92
C LEU A 61 4.20 18.33 -17.90
N ASP A 62 4.73 19.27 -17.11
CA ASP A 62 3.93 20.04 -16.16
C ASP A 62 3.09 21.09 -16.88
N VAL A 63 1.84 21.24 -16.45
CA VAL A 63 0.97 22.30 -16.95
C VAL A 63 1.04 23.49 -16.00
N LYS A 64 1.61 24.59 -16.47
CA LYS A 64 1.80 25.84 -15.72
C LYS A 64 0.94 26.96 -16.31
N ARG A 65 0.47 27.85 -15.44
CA ARG A 65 -0.14 29.11 -15.88
C ARG A 65 0.94 30.02 -16.47
N ILE A 66 0.55 30.82 -17.46
CA ILE A 66 1.44 31.79 -18.10
C ILE A 66 1.20 33.15 -17.44
N PRO A 67 2.22 33.82 -16.87
CA PRO A 67 2.08 35.20 -16.41
C PRO A 67 1.69 36.13 -17.56
N ASN A 68 0.79 37.09 -17.33
CA ASN A 68 0.45 38.09 -18.36
C ASN A 68 1.64 39.00 -18.67
N ASP A 69 2.49 39.23 -17.67
CA ASP A 69 3.73 39.98 -17.76
C ASP A 69 4.84 39.16 -17.06
N PRO A 70 5.91 38.76 -17.76
CA PRO A 70 7.02 38.02 -17.16
C PRO A 70 7.73 38.78 -16.03
N ASP A 71 7.77 40.12 -16.09
CA ASP A 71 8.51 40.95 -15.14
C ASP A 71 7.65 41.39 -13.94
N ASP A 72 6.31 41.29 -14.05
CA ASP A 72 5.37 41.67 -13.00
C ASP A 72 4.28 40.62 -12.79
N LEU A 73 4.55 39.67 -11.88
CA LEU A 73 3.63 38.61 -11.47
C LEU A 73 2.32 39.14 -10.84
N LYS A 74 2.23 40.43 -10.48
CA LYS A 74 1.01 41.03 -9.93
C LYS A 74 -0.04 41.34 -11.01
N LYS A 75 0.35 41.39 -12.29
CA LYS A 75 -0.58 41.58 -13.44
C LYS A 75 -1.39 40.32 -13.78
N GLY A 76 -1.34 39.31 -12.93
CA GLY A 76 -2.12 38.09 -13.06
C GLY A 76 -1.58 37.14 -14.12
N TYR A 77 -2.40 36.15 -14.46
CA TYR A 77 -2.05 35.06 -15.35
C TYR A 77 -3.04 34.98 -16.51
N SER A 78 -2.61 34.39 -17.62
CA SER A 78 -3.48 34.14 -18.77
C SER A 78 -4.59 33.16 -18.40
N GLU A 79 -5.83 33.52 -18.73
CA GLU A 79 -7.03 32.70 -18.50
C GLU A 79 -7.40 31.79 -19.70
N THR A 80 -6.72 31.95 -20.83
CA THR A 80 -7.04 31.26 -22.08
C THR A 80 -5.91 30.37 -22.58
N LYS A 81 -4.70 30.54 -22.05
CA LYS A 81 -3.53 29.77 -22.46
C LYS A 81 -2.80 29.19 -21.27
N VAL A 82 -2.22 28.03 -21.48
CA VAL A 82 -1.36 27.34 -20.52
C VAL A 82 -0.07 26.90 -21.19
N LYS A 83 0.97 26.74 -20.37
CA LYS A 83 2.28 26.25 -20.80
C LYS A 83 2.41 24.79 -20.36
N VAL A 84 2.72 23.90 -21.28
CA VAL A 84 3.11 22.52 -21.00
C VAL A 84 4.63 22.44 -21.11
N THR A 85 5.32 21.99 -20.07
CA THR A 85 6.78 21.92 -20.10
C THR A 85 7.29 20.75 -20.94
N GLU A 86 8.56 20.80 -21.35
CA GLU A 86 9.25 19.63 -21.89
C GLU A 86 9.15 18.39 -20.98
N GLY A 87 9.25 17.20 -21.56
CA GLY A 87 9.23 15.94 -20.83
C GLY A 87 8.98 14.71 -21.68
N LEU A 88 8.82 13.58 -21.00
CA LEU A 88 8.69 12.25 -21.60
C LEU A 88 7.48 11.50 -21.04
N ALA A 89 6.77 10.83 -21.93
CA ALA A 89 5.64 9.98 -21.61
C ALA A 89 5.65 8.67 -22.39
N ILE A 90 4.89 7.69 -21.90
CA ILE A 90 4.56 6.46 -22.62
C ILE A 90 3.03 6.36 -22.68
N ASP A 91 2.49 6.16 -23.87
CA ASP A 91 1.05 6.01 -24.05
C ASP A 91 0.55 4.59 -23.74
N CYS A 92 -0.77 4.39 -23.75
CA CYS A 92 -1.40 3.09 -23.48
C CYS A 92 -0.97 1.95 -24.42
N CYS A 93 -0.38 2.28 -25.58
CA CYS A 93 0.10 1.32 -26.57
C CYS A 93 1.58 0.99 -26.36
N GLY A 94 2.27 1.69 -25.45
CA GLY A 94 3.70 1.54 -25.18
C GLY A 94 4.59 2.46 -26.00
N ARG A 95 4.00 3.41 -26.74
CA ARG A 95 4.74 4.36 -27.59
C ARG A 95 5.26 5.52 -26.75
N GLU A 96 6.52 5.85 -26.96
CA GLU A 96 7.20 6.95 -26.31
C GLU A 96 6.81 8.28 -26.96
N ILE A 97 6.50 9.26 -26.12
CA ILE A 97 6.15 10.62 -26.54
C ILE A 97 7.15 11.57 -25.90
N LEU A 98 8.05 12.10 -26.73
CA LEU A 98 9.07 13.06 -26.32
C LEU A 98 8.63 14.48 -26.71
N VAL A 99 8.57 15.37 -25.72
CA VAL A 99 8.32 16.80 -25.89
C VAL A 99 9.60 17.53 -25.50
N CYS A 100 10.36 18.02 -26.47
CA CYS A 100 11.67 18.64 -26.23
C CYS A 100 11.61 20.14 -25.90
N GLU A 101 10.47 20.79 -26.12
CA GLU A 101 10.33 22.23 -25.93
C GLU A 101 8.98 22.55 -25.29
N ASP A 102 8.93 23.64 -24.53
CA ASP A 102 7.72 24.13 -23.91
C ASP A 102 6.64 24.45 -24.95
N GLN A 103 5.42 23.94 -24.74
CA GLN A 103 4.29 24.12 -25.62
C GLN A 103 3.27 25.10 -25.03
N TYR A 104 2.75 26.01 -25.85
CA TYR A 104 1.76 27.00 -25.46
C TYR A 104 0.40 26.64 -26.05
N ILE A 105 -0.54 26.23 -25.20
CA ILE A 105 -1.80 25.63 -25.62
C ILE A 105 -2.97 26.54 -25.22
N GLY A 106 -3.86 26.82 -26.19
CA GLY A 106 -5.14 27.48 -25.93
C GLY A 106 -6.15 26.52 -25.32
N LEU A 107 -6.95 27.00 -24.36
CA LEU A 107 -7.94 26.21 -23.62
C LEU A 107 -9.28 26.05 -24.35
N ASP A 108 -9.26 26.06 -25.68
CA ASP A 108 -10.45 25.87 -26.51
C ASP A 108 -10.61 24.38 -26.85
N PRO A 109 -11.66 23.69 -26.35
CA PRO A 109 -11.87 22.29 -26.66
C PRO A 109 -12.24 22.09 -28.14
N GLU A 110 -11.71 21.05 -28.77
CA GLU A 110 -12.16 20.64 -30.10
C GLU A 110 -13.65 20.28 -30.04
N LYS A 111 -14.47 20.82 -30.95
CA LYS A 111 -15.90 20.49 -31.02
C LYS A 111 -16.04 19.02 -31.44
N SER A 112 -16.65 18.18 -30.59
CA SER A 112 -16.98 16.82 -30.98
C SER A 112 -18.08 16.82 -32.04
N GLU A 113 -17.86 16.10 -33.15
CA GLU A 113 -18.82 16.04 -34.28
C GLU A 113 -20.17 15.39 -33.90
N CYS A 114 -20.26 14.73 -32.74
CA CYS A 114 -21.44 13.93 -32.35
C CYS A 114 -22.40 14.61 -31.36
N ASN A 115 -22.05 15.75 -30.74
CA ASN A 115 -22.93 16.43 -29.76
C ASN A 115 -23.33 17.83 -30.24
N GLN A 116 -24.32 17.88 -31.12
CA GLN A 116 -25.04 19.12 -31.49
C GLN A 116 -26.27 19.36 -30.62
N GLU A 117 -26.21 19.11 -29.31
CA GLU A 117 -27.20 19.65 -28.39
C GLU A 117 -26.61 20.86 -27.67
N LYS A 118 -27.30 22.00 -27.79
CA LYS A 118 -26.98 23.27 -27.12
C LYS A 118 -27.05 23.07 -25.61
N ILE A 119 -25.92 22.69 -24.99
CA ILE A 119 -25.78 22.70 -23.53
C ILE A 119 -25.86 24.17 -23.09
N LYS A 120 -26.88 24.47 -22.28
CA LYS A 120 -27.13 25.78 -21.66
C LYS A 120 -25.85 26.30 -20.97
N LYS A 121 -25.53 27.58 -21.23
CA LYS A 121 -24.51 28.34 -20.50
C LYS A 121 -24.87 28.32 -19.01
N GLU A 122 -24.01 27.77 -18.14
CA GLU A 122 -23.67 28.31 -16.80
C GLU A 122 -22.96 27.32 -15.85
N GLU A 123 -22.79 26.03 -16.18
CA GLU A 123 -22.03 25.12 -15.30
C GLU A 123 -20.51 25.13 -15.58
N LEU A 124 -19.71 25.05 -14.50
CA LEU A 124 -18.24 25.03 -14.52
C LEU A 124 -17.73 23.91 -15.43
N LYS A 125 -17.36 24.24 -16.67
CA LYS A 125 -16.83 23.27 -17.64
C LYS A 125 -15.45 22.78 -17.18
N LYS A 126 -15.36 21.48 -16.91
CA LYS A 126 -14.09 20.80 -16.59
C LYS A 126 -13.42 20.37 -17.89
N LEU A 127 -12.24 20.91 -18.14
CA LEU A 127 -11.43 20.61 -19.31
C LEU A 127 -10.27 19.70 -18.92
N VAL A 128 -9.79 18.92 -19.89
CA VAL A 128 -8.68 18.00 -19.71
C VAL A 128 -7.70 18.21 -20.85
N ILE A 129 -6.41 18.33 -20.50
CA ILE A 129 -5.32 18.45 -21.47
C ILE A 129 -4.75 17.06 -21.71
N CYS A 130 -4.86 16.59 -22.95
CA CYS A 130 -4.46 15.27 -23.40
C CYS A 130 -3.17 15.36 -24.23
N LEU A 131 -2.21 14.49 -23.95
CA LEU A 131 -1.07 14.22 -24.82
C LEU A 131 -1.32 12.94 -25.64
N GLU A 132 -1.11 13.02 -26.95
CA GLU A 132 -1.33 11.93 -27.89
C GLU A 132 -0.11 11.74 -28.81
N TYR A 133 0.31 10.50 -29.04
CA TYR A 133 1.34 10.17 -30.02
C TYR A 133 0.80 10.37 -31.45
N ASN A 134 1.64 10.92 -32.33
CA ASN A 134 1.29 11.15 -33.73
C ASN A 134 2.51 10.96 -34.64
N GLU A 135 2.36 10.21 -35.73
CA GLU A 135 3.40 10.14 -36.78
C GLU A 135 3.16 11.23 -37.82
N CYS A 136 4.23 11.89 -38.25
CA CYS A 136 4.22 12.85 -39.35
C CYS A 136 5.14 12.37 -40.46
N LYS A 137 4.62 12.28 -41.69
CA LYS A 137 5.47 12.15 -42.87
C LYS A 137 6.22 13.47 -43.13
N SER A 138 7.50 13.40 -43.48
CA SER A 138 8.39 14.54 -43.70
C SER A 138 9.35 14.27 -44.85
N GLU A 139 10.02 15.32 -45.34
CA GLU A 139 10.93 15.26 -46.49
C GLU A 139 10.20 14.78 -47.76
N GLN A 140 9.36 15.64 -48.34
CA GLN A 140 8.68 15.34 -49.59
C GLN A 140 9.68 15.34 -50.75
N ILE A 141 9.68 14.27 -51.54
CA ILE A 141 10.55 14.07 -52.70
C ILE A 141 9.70 13.89 -53.96
N ASN A 142 10.23 14.34 -55.09
CA ASN A 142 9.64 14.03 -56.39
C ASN A 142 10.14 12.65 -56.84
N ILE A 143 9.23 11.79 -57.27
CA ILE A 143 9.50 10.48 -57.84
C ILE A 143 9.43 10.62 -59.36
N GLU A 144 10.51 10.24 -60.04
CA GLU A 144 10.50 10.18 -61.50
C GLU A 144 9.40 9.21 -61.99
N PRO A 145 8.56 9.62 -62.94
CA PRO A 145 7.48 8.77 -63.41
C PRO A 145 8.01 7.49 -64.06
N GLU A 146 7.47 6.35 -63.67
CA GLU A 146 7.71 5.07 -64.35
C GLU A 146 6.81 4.96 -65.60
N GLY A 147 7.41 4.98 -66.80
CA GLY A 147 6.71 4.75 -68.08
C GLY A 147 6.18 6.02 -68.76
N CYS A 148 5.07 5.90 -69.52
CA CYS A 148 4.45 7.03 -70.24
C CYS A 148 3.49 7.87 -69.38
N ASP A 149 3.52 7.74 -68.06
CA ASP A 149 2.70 8.54 -67.14
C ASP A 149 3.34 9.92 -66.97
N GLN A 150 2.72 10.99 -67.48
CA GLN A 150 3.31 12.33 -67.53
C GLN A 150 3.09 13.16 -66.25
N ASN A 151 2.57 12.55 -65.18
CA ASN A 151 2.26 13.26 -63.95
C ASN A 151 3.41 13.14 -62.93
N ASP A 152 3.86 14.29 -62.40
CA ASP A 152 4.76 14.33 -61.25
C ASP A 152 4.11 13.61 -60.06
N ARG A 153 4.84 12.66 -59.47
CA ARG A 153 4.41 11.94 -58.27
C ARG A 153 5.28 12.35 -57.11
N TYR A 154 4.67 12.77 -56.01
CA TYR A 154 5.39 13.14 -54.81
C TYR A 154 5.10 12.14 -53.69
N GLU A 155 6.13 11.75 -52.96
CA GLU A 155 6.01 10.94 -51.74
C GLU A 155 6.94 11.47 -50.66
N PHE A 156 6.77 11.02 -49.42
CA PHE A 156 7.60 11.44 -48.30
C PHE A 156 8.67 10.39 -47.99
N ASN A 157 9.91 10.85 -47.83
CA ASN A 157 11.07 10.00 -47.58
C ASN A 157 11.19 9.56 -46.12
N ARG A 158 10.63 10.30 -45.16
CA ARG A 158 10.77 10.02 -43.72
C ARG A 158 9.46 10.02 -42.96
N ILE A 159 9.41 9.20 -41.92
CA ILE A 159 8.39 9.25 -40.87
C ILE A 159 9.07 9.79 -39.61
N ARG A 160 8.45 10.81 -39.00
CA ARG A 160 8.90 11.45 -37.77
C ARG A 160 7.90 11.20 -36.66
N ASP A 161 8.39 10.66 -35.55
CA ASP A 161 7.64 10.61 -34.29
C ASP A 161 7.36 12.02 -33.80
N SER A 162 6.09 12.28 -33.49
CA SER A 162 5.59 13.57 -33.05
C SER A 162 4.46 13.36 -32.04
N PHE A 163 3.83 14.46 -31.63
CA PHE A 163 2.75 14.46 -30.67
C PHE A 163 1.68 15.49 -31.02
N LYS A 164 0.51 15.33 -30.43
CA LYS A 164 -0.58 16.30 -30.44
C LYS A 164 -1.03 16.54 -29.00
N ILE A 165 -1.16 17.81 -28.62
CA ILE A 165 -1.79 18.20 -27.37
C ILE A 165 -3.20 18.68 -27.69
N ARG A 166 -4.20 17.99 -27.14
CA ARG A 166 -5.62 18.32 -27.36
C ARG A 166 -6.29 18.71 -26.06
N VAL A 167 -7.22 19.64 -26.14
CA VAL A 167 -8.11 20.00 -25.03
C VAL A 167 -9.45 19.33 -25.27
N ARG A 168 -9.92 18.55 -24.29
CA ARG A 168 -11.20 17.82 -24.34
C ARG A 168 -12.06 18.16 -23.14
N TYR A 169 -13.37 17.97 -23.28
CA TYR A 169 -14.25 17.95 -22.12
C TYR A 169 -13.98 16.71 -21.29
N LYS A 170 -14.05 16.85 -19.96
CA LYS A 170 -13.81 15.74 -19.02
C LYS A 170 -14.72 14.53 -19.28
N GLU A 171 -15.94 14.76 -19.73
CA GLU A 171 -16.94 13.74 -20.05
C GLU A 171 -16.56 12.89 -21.27
N ASP A 172 -15.76 13.44 -22.18
CA ASP A 172 -15.33 12.76 -23.41
C ASP A 172 -14.07 11.89 -23.23
N VAL A 173 -13.52 11.86 -22.01
CA VAL A 173 -12.25 11.18 -21.69
C VAL A 173 -12.49 10.09 -20.66
N ASP A 174 -12.07 8.87 -20.99
CA ASP A 174 -12.02 7.74 -20.06
C ASP A 174 -10.92 7.97 -19.02
N ILE A 175 -11.24 8.65 -17.92
CA ILE A 175 -10.30 8.93 -16.83
C ILE A 175 -10.47 7.88 -15.73
N GLU A 176 -9.46 7.06 -15.52
CA GLU A 176 -9.40 6.18 -14.35
C GLU A 176 -9.50 7.01 -13.05
N LYS A 177 -10.37 6.59 -12.12
CA LYS A 177 -10.38 7.16 -10.77
C LYS A 177 -9.16 6.65 -10.02
N THR A 178 -8.23 7.56 -9.77
CA THR A 178 -6.98 7.38 -9.00
C THR A 178 -7.19 7.66 -7.52
N SER A 179 -8.01 8.67 -7.18
CA SER A 179 -8.32 9.00 -5.77
C SER A 179 -9.33 8.03 -5.16
N GLY A 180 -9.04 7.56 -3.94
CA GLY A 180 -9.92 6.66 -3.18
C GLY A 180 -9.79 5.18 -3.52
N ARG A 181 -8.72 4.77 -4.22
CA ARG A 181 -8.39 3.34 -4.32
C ARG A 181 -7.97 2.86 -2.92
N VAL A 182 -8.90 2.21 -2.23
CA VAL A 182 -8.58 1.41 -1.03
C VAL A 182 -7.51 0.40 -1.45
N CYS A 183 -6.48 0.21 -0.62
CA CYS A 183 -5.50 -0.83 -0.90
C CYS A 183 -6.29 -2.13 -1.16
N PRO A 184 -6.07 -2.83 -2.28
CA PRO A 184 -6.79 -4.07 -2.57
C PRO A 184 -6.65 -5.12 -1.47
N LEU A 185 -5.61 -4.97 -0.64
CA LEU A 185 -5.32 -5.79 0.52
C LEU A 185 -5.82 -5.19 1.85
N ASP A 186 -6.37 -3.98 1.92
CA ASP A 186 -6.93 -3.44 3.17
C ASP A 186 -8.35 -3.97 3.44
N ASN A 187 -9.07 -4.42 2.40
CA ASN A 187 -10.26 -5.26 2.55
C ASN A 187 -9.85 -6.72 2.88
N ARG A 188 -9.07 -6.96 3.95
CA ARG A 188 -8.48 -8.25 4.39
C ARG A 188 -9.48 -9.36 4.76
N ILE A 189 -10.74 -9.22 4.37
CA ILE A 189 -11.84 -10.02 4.88
C ILE A 189 -12.85 -10.16 3.73
N GLY A 190 -12.44 -10.87 2.67
CA GLY A 190 -13.38 -11.28 1.63
C GLY A 190 -14.34 -12.31 2.23
N PHE A 191 -15.63 -11.98 2.34
CA PHE A 191 -16.69 -12.91 2.71
C PHE A 191 -16.62 -14.12 1.78
N TRP A 192 -16.37 -15.31 2.34
CA TRP A 192 -16.31 -16.54 1.55
C TRP A 192 -17.70 -17.17 1.45
N PHE A 193 -18.25 -17.58 2.59
CA PHE A 193 -19.64 -18.00 2.78
C PHE A 193 -20.00 -17.95 4.27
N ASP A 194 -21.29 -17.89 4.57
CA ASP A 194 -21.78 -18.13 5.94
C ASP A 194 -21.84 -19.64 6.18
N TRP A 195 -21.12 -20.12 7.20
CA TRP A 195 -21.12 -21.52 7.64
C TRP A 195 -22.54 -22.01 7.93
N ASN A 196 -23.42 -21.14 8.44
CA ASN A 196 -24.79 -21.49 8.77
C ASN A 196 -25.68 -21.71 7.54
N GLU A 197 -25.36 -21.08 6.41
CA GLU A 197 -26.13 -21.18 5.16
C GLU A 197 -25.64 -22.28 4.20
N VAL A 198 -24.80 -23.21 4.68
CA VAL A 198 -24.33 -24.40 3.95
C VAL A 198 -24.65 -25.65 4.80
N PRO A 199 -25.42 -26.64 4.29
CA PRO A 199 -26.19 -26.62 3.04
C PRO A 199 -27.33 -25.60 3.10
N GLY A 200 -27.66 -24.95 1.97
CA GLY A 200 -28.65 -23.86 1.94
C GLY A 200 -28.34 -22.78 0.91
N LYS A 201 -28.65 -21.52 1.24
CA LYS A 201 -28.59 -20.36 0.32
C LYS A 201 -27.20 -20.13 -0.29
N ASN A 202 -26.13 -20.49 0.42
CA ASN A 202 -24.75 -20.30 -0.04
C ASN A 202 -24.13 -21.56 -0.66
N GLU A 203 -24.87 -22.66 -0.81
CA GLU A 203 -24.32 -23.91 -1.35
C GLU A 203 -23.75 -23.78 -2.77
N LEU A 204 -24.48 -23.14 -3.68
CA LEU A 204 -24.03 -22.93 -5.07
C LEU A 204 -22.71 -22.15 -5.11
N ARG A 205 -22.64 -21.04 -4.37
CA ARG A 205 -21.46 -20.19 -4.27
C ARG A 205 -20.27 -20.95 -3.66
N PHE A 206 -20.53 -21.77 -2.65
CA PHE A 206 -19.54 -22.63 -2.01
C PHE A 206 -18.98 -23.67 -3.00
N LYS A 207 -19.85 -24.38 -3.73
CA LYS A 207 -19.45 -25.37 -4.75
C LYS A 207 -18.68 -24.72 -5.91
N GLU A 208 -19.18 -23.62 -6.47
CA GLU A 208 -18.51 -22.86 -7.54
C GLU A 208 -17.09 -22.43 -7.17
N TYR A 209 -16.91 -21.95 -5.93
CA TYR A 209 -15.60 -21.59 -5.44
C TYR A 209 -14.65 -22.79 -5.37
N LEU A 210 -15.12 -23.93 -4.85
CA LEU A 210 -14.30 -25.15 -4.76
C LEU A 210 -13.81 -25.61 -6.14
N ILE A 211 -14.70 -25.53 -7.14
CA ILE A 211 -14.39 -25.84 -8.54
C ILE A 211 -13.35 -24.85 -9.09
N GLN A 212 -13.60 -23.54 -8.99
CA GLN A 212 -12.72 -22.53 -9.58
C GLN A 212 -11.33 -22.47 -8.94
N LYS A 213 -11.23 -22.73 -7.64
CA LYS A 213 -9.98 -22.58 -6.89
C LYS A 213 -9.17 -23.86 -6.80
N TYR A 214 -9.81 -24.98 -6.50
CA TYR A 214 -9.13 -26.25 -6.25
C TYR A 214 -9.24 -27.21 -7.44
N ASN A 215 -9.96 -26.81 -8.50
CA ASN A 215 -10.20 -27.64 -9.68
C ASN A 215 -10.90 -28.98 -9.33
N VAL A 216 -11.83 -28.92 -8.37
CA VAL A 216 -12.56 -30.08 -7.84
C VAL A 216 -13.93 -30.16 -8.50
N ASP A 217 -13.97 -30.59 -9.75
CA ASP A 217 -15.21 -30.62 -10.56
C ASP A 217 -16.29 -31.55 -10.02
N TRP A 218 -15.91 -32.61 -9.30
CA TRP A 218 -16.85 -33.59 -8.75
C TRP A 218 -17.77 -32.98 -7.67
N VAL A 219 -17.37 -31.86 -7.06
CA VAL A 219 -18.18 -31.14 -6.06
C VAL A 219 -19.52 -30.63 -6.63
N LYS A 220 -19.63 -30.45 -7.96
CA LYS A 220 -20.89 -30.09 -8.62
C LYS A 220 -22.04 -31.04 -8.28
N ARG A 221 -21.73 -32.33 -8.16
CA ARG A 221 -22.70 -33.42 -7.91
C ARG A 221 -22.54 -34.05 -6.53
N ALA A 222 -21.71 -33.46 -5.67
CA ALA A 222 -21.43 -34.00 -4.35
C ALA A 222 -22.55 -33.69 -3.35
N ASN A 223 -22.75 -34.63 -2.43
CA ASN A 223 -23.59 -34.48 -1.25
C ASN A 223 -22.82 -33.68 -0.19
N ILE A 224 -23.54 -32.86 0.60
CA ILE A 224 -22.97 -32.10 1.70
C ILE A 224 -23.65 -32.55 2.99
N GLU A 225 -22.86 -33.05 3.93
CA GLU A 225 -23.26 -33.29 5.30
C GLU A 225 -22.60 -32.24 6.21
N LYS A 226 -23.34 -31.77 7.20
CA LYS A 226 -22.84 -30.78 8.15
C LYS A 226 -23.12 -31.20 9.59
N ASP A 227 -22.08 -31.06 10.39
CA ASP A 227 -22.08 -31.08 11.84
C ASP A 227 -21.73 -29.67 12.38
N ASP A 228 -21.82 -29.46 13.69
CA ASP A 228 -21.55 -28.18 14.35
C ASP A 228 -20.14 -27.65 14.09
N ARG A 229 -19.18 -28.54 13.86
CA ARG A 229 -17.76 -28.20 13.63
C ARG A 229 -17.21 -28.63 12.28
N ILE A 230 -17.91 -29.53 11.57
CA ILE A 230 -17.38 -30.15 10.36
C ILE A 230 -18.39 -30.07 9.22
N ILE A 231 -17.97 -29.63 8.03
CA ILE A 231 -18.73 -29.80 6.78
C ILE A 231 -18.01 -30.85 5.94
N LYS A 232 -18.68 -31.95 5.62
CA LYS A 232 -18.18 -33.01 4.74
C LYS A 232 -18.88 -32.94 3.40
N VAL A 233 -18.11 -33.00 2.33
CA VAL A 233 -18.56 -33.03 0.94
C VAL A 233 -18.01 -34.30 0.30
N PHE A 234 -18.89 -35.16 -0.19
CA PHE A 234 -18.50 -36.47 -0.72
C PHE A 234 -19.36 -36.89 -1.89
N THR A 235 -18.86 -37.86 -2.66
CA THR A 235 -19.60 -38.50 -3.75
C THR A 235 -19.67 -39.99 -3.49
N ASP A 236 -20.83 -40.60 -3.73
CA ASP A 236 -21.02 -42.05 -3.54
C ASP A 236 -20.23 -42.90 -4.56
N GLU A 237 -19.85 -42.30 -5.69
CA GLU A 237 -19.24 -43.00 -6.83
C GLU A 237 -17.70 -42.99 -6.81
N ASN A 238 -17.06 -42.10 -6.05
CA ASN A 238 -15.61 -41.94 -6.02
C ASN A 238 -15.15 -41.74 -4.57
N ASN A 239 -14.03 -42.35 -4.17
CA ASN A 239 -13.34 -42.16 -2.87
C ASN A 239 -12.86 -40.71 -2.62
N ASN A 240 -13.37 -39.73 -3.37
CA ASN A 240 -13.05 -38.33 -3.17
C ASN A 240 -13.91 -37.78 -2.03
N SER A 241 -13.26 -37.25 -1.01
CA SER A 241 -13.88 -36.64 0.15
C SER A 241 -13.21 -35.30 0.43
N LEU A 242 -14.02 -34.35 0.86
CA LEU A 242 -13.56 -33.03 1.26
C LEU A 242 -14.19 -32.71 2.61
N SER A 243 -13.39 -32.29 3.56
CA SER A 243 -13.88 -31.90 4.89
C SER A 243 -13.36 -30.52 5.28
N LEU A 244 -14.24 -29.69 5.81
CA LEU A 244 -13.88 -28.44 6.49
C LEU A 244 -14.07 -28.63 7.99
N GLU A 245 -13.06 -28.33 8.78
CA GLU A 245 -13.09 -28.45 10.25
C GLU A 245 -12.80 -27.10 10.91
N ILE A 246 -13.64 -26.70 11.87
CA ILE A 246 -13.43 -25.48 12.67
C ILE A 246 -12.52 -25.79 13.87
N ASP A 247 -11.37 -25.11 13.93
CA ASP A 247 -10.52 -24.98 15.12
C ASP A 247 -10.95 -23.71 15.89
N GLU A 248 -11.75 -23.86 16.94
CA GLU A 248 -12.27 -22.74 17.73
C GLU A 248 -11.19 -22.03 18.56
N GLU A 249 -10.14 -22.74 18.99
CA GLU A 249 -9.03 -22.15 19.77
C GLU A 249 -8.20 -21.20 18.89
N LYS A 250 -7.91 -21.64 17.66
CA LYS A 250 -7.15 -20.82 16.69
C LYS A 250 -8.02 -19.89 15.86
N ARG A 251 -9.35 -19.96 15.99
CA ARG A 251 -10.34 -19.25 15.17
C ARG A 251 -10.14 -19.48 13.68
N LYS A 252 -9.85 -20.74 13.29
CA LYS A 252 -9.57 -21.13 11.91
C LYS A 252 -10.54 -22.19 11.40
N VAL A 253 -10.69 -22.27 10.09
CA VAL A 253 -11.26 -23.44 9.40
C VAL A 253 -10.17 -24.09 8.58
N ILE A 254 -10.01 -25.39 8.71
CA ILE A 254 -9.06 -26.20 7.95
C ILE A 254 -9.86 -26.96 6.89
N LEU A 255 -9.53 -26.75 5.62
CA LEU A 255 -10.07 -27.53 4.50
C LEU A 255 -9.10 -28.65 4.19
N ILE A 256 -9.59 -29.90 4.22
CA ILE A 256 -8.87 -31.10 3.86
C ILE A 256 -9.52 -31.67 2.59
N ILE A 257 -8.73 -31.87 1.54
CA ILE A 257 -9.18 -32.50 0.28
C ILE A 257 -8.43 -33.83 0.13
N ASN A 258 -9.18 -34.93 0.00
CA ASN A 258 -8.68 -36.29 -0.21
C ASN A 258 -7.57 -36.70 0.76
N GLU A 259 -7.66 -36.28 2.03
CA GLU A 259 -6.68 -36.55 3.10
C GLU A 259 -5.23 -36.06 2.85
N ILE A 260 -4.99 -35.26 1.81
CA ILE A 260 -3.63 -34.87 1.38
C ILE A 260 -3.43 -33.34 1.39
N TRP A 261 -4.44 -32.57 1.00
CA TRP A 261 -4.30 -31.13 0.78
C TRP A 261 -4.98 -30.32 1.89
N THR A 262 -4.24 -29.41 2.53
CA THR A 262 -4.75 -28.53 3.60
C THR A 262 -4.70 -27.04 3.21
N ASP A 263 -5.84 -26.35 3.29
CA ASP A 263 -5.89 -24.87 3.23
C ASP A 263 -6.56 -24.32 4.49
N GLU A 264 -6.15 -23.12 4.92
CA GLU A 264 -6.61 -22.51 6.18
C GLU A 264 -7.40 -21.22 5.94
N PHE A 265 -8.48 -21.04 6.70
CA PHE A 265 -9.37 -19.88 6.66
C PHE A 265 -9.57 -19.33 8.08
N ILE A 266 -10.03 -18.08 8.20
CA ILE A 266 -10.30 -17.41 9.48
C ILE A 266 -11.81 -17.35 9.69
N VAL A 267 -12.29 -17.61 10.90
CA VAL A 267 -13.71 -17.47 11.24
C VAL A 267 -13.91 -16.24 12.12
N LYS A 268 -14.89 -15.38 11.81
CA LYS A 268 -15.42 -14.43 12.80
C LYS A 268 -16.88 -14.73 13.10
N LYS A 269 -17.25 -14.54 14.37
CA LYS A 269 -18.64 -14.60 14.85
C LYS A 269 -19.18 -13.18 14.84
N GLU A 270 -20.18 -12.88 14.02
CA GLU A 270 -20.93 -11.62 14.05
C GLU A 270 -22.41 -11.92 14.30
N LYS A 271 -23.00 -11.36 15.37
CA LYS A 271 -24.45 -11.31 15.66
C LYS A 271 -25.29 -12.54 15.21
N HIS A 272 -24.85 -13.76 15.54
CA HIS A 272 -25.46 -15.08 15.24
C HIS A 272 -25.10 -15.75 13.89
N GLU A 273 -24.23 -15.15 13.08
CA GLU A 273 -23.72 -15.72 11.84
C GLU A 273 -22.23 -16.11 12.00
N ARG A 274 -21.87 -17.30 11.50
CA ARG A 274 -20.49 -17.81 11.49
C ARG A 274 -19.91 -17.54 10.11
N ILE A 275 -19.40 -16.33 9.92
CA ILE A 275 -18.88 -15.92 8.63
C ILE A 275 -17.43 -16.40 8.50
N VAL A 276 -17.16 -17.20 7.46
CA VAL A 276 -15.82 -17.66 7.14
C VAL A 276 -15.18 -16.66 6.18
N PHE A 277 -13.97 -16.22 6.53
CA PHE A 277 -13.19 -15.25 5.79
C PHE A 277 -11.88 -15.87 5.35
N LYS A 278 -11.44 -15.55 4.14
CA LYS A 278 -10.10 -15.91 3.69
C LYS A 278 -9.16 -14.73 3.88
N ASN A 279 -8.04 -14.97 4.54
CA ASN A 279 -6.92 -14.03 4.49
C ASN A 279 -6.33 -14.07 3.08
N GLN A 280 -6.61 -13.06 2.27
CA GLN A 280 -6.06 -13.00 0.91
C GLN A 280 -4.57 -12.66 1.00
N LYS A 281 -3.72 -13.69 0.99
CA LYS A 281 -2.26 -13.50 0.82
C LYS A 281 -2.01 -12.68 -0.44
N VAL A 282 -0.99 -11.81 -0.40
CA VAL A 282 -0.53 -10.98 -1.53
C VAL A 282 -0.44 -11.82 -2.82
N HIS A 283 0.15 -13.00 -2.73
CA HIS A 283 0.29 -13.93 -3.85
C HIS A 283 -1.05 -14.28 -4.52
N HIS A 284 -2.12 -14.51 -3.74
CA HIS A 284 -3.43 -14.84 -4.30
C HIS A 284 -4.08 -13.64 -5.01
N TYR A 285 -3.92 -12.44 -4.47
CA TYR A 285 -4.32 -11.21 -5.16
C TYR A 285 -3.58 -11.07 -6.50
N LEU A 286 -2.25 -11.22 -6.49
CA LEU A 286 -1.44 -11.17 -7.71
C LEU A 286 -1.88 -12.22 -8.74
N CYS A 287 -2.13 -13.47 -8.33
CA CYS A 287 -2.67 -14.50 -9.22
C CYS A 287 -4.03 -14.12 -9.82
N ASN A 288 -4.92 -13.51 -9.06
CA ASN A 288 -6.22 -13.07 -9.56
C ASN A 288 -6.09 -11.90 -10.54
N GLU A 289 -5.19 -10.95 -10.29
CA GLU A 289 -4.89 -9.88 -11.24
C GLU A 289 -4.31 -10.43 -12.54
N LEU A 290 -3.37 -11.40 -12.47
CA LEU A 290 -2.82 -12.05 -13.66
C LEU A 290 -3.90 -12.78 -14.48
N LYS A 291 -4.92 -13.36 -13.82
CA LYS A 291 -6.05 -14.02 -14.49
C LYS A 291 -6.99 -13.07 -15.24
N LYS A 292 -7.01 -11.77 -14.90
CA LYS A 292 -7.81 -10.77 -15.65
C LYS A 292 -7.27 -10.53 -17.06
N GLY A 293 -6.06 -11.02 -17.36
CA GLY A 293 -5.42 -10.83 -18.65
C GLY A 293 -4.80 -9.45 -18.81
N CYS A 294 -4.38 -9.14 -20.03
CA CYS A 294 -3.67 -7.90 -20.31
C CYS A 294 -4.65 -6.74 -20.54
N PRO A 295 -4.43 -5.55 -19.95
CA PRO A 295 -5.34 -4.41 -20.10
C PRO A 295 -5.36 -3.92 -21.55
N GLU A 296 -6.54 -3.60 -22.08
CA GLU A 296 -6.69 -2.98 -23.41
C GLU A 296 -6.56 -1.45 -23.36
N CYS A 297 -6.14 -0.82 -24.47
CA CYS A 297 -6.08 0.63 -24.55
C CYS A 297 -7.47 1.20 -24.88
N PRO A 298 -7.89 2.34 -24.27
CA PRO A 298 -9.15 2.99 -24.60
C PRO A 298 -9.29 3.37 -26.08
N LYS A 299 -10.55 3.44 -26.54
CA LYS A 299 -10.90 3.84 -27.91
C LYS A 299 -10.52 5.27 -28.24
N ARG A 300 -10.18 6.14 -27.30
CA ARG A 300 -9.58 7.46 -27.57
C ARG A 300 -8.45 7.66 -26.57
N PRO A 301 -7.19 7.29 -26.90
CA PRO A 301 -6.10 7.44 -25.97
C PRO A 301 -5.93 8.92 -25.64
N CYS A 302 -5.96 9.24 -24.36
CA CYS A 302 -5.65 10.55 -23.83
C CYS A 302 -4.75 10.33 -22.62
N LEU A 303 -3.48 10.70 -22.74
CA LEU A 303 -2.64 10.79 -21.57
C LEU A 303 -2.89 12.13 -20.89
N VAL A 304 -3.56 12.09 -19.74
CA VAL A 304 -3.99 13.28 -19.01
C VAL A 304 -2.78 13.98 -18.39
N LEU A 305 -2.52 15.22 -18.82
CA LEU A 305 -1.49 16.09 -18.24
C LEU A 305 -2.05 16.90 -17.06
N ALA A 306 -3.25 17.46 -17.22
CA ALA A 306 -3.92 18.23 -16.18
C ALA A 306 -5.44 18.31 -16.39
N GLU A 307 -6.17 18.44 -15.28
CA GLU A 307 -7.57 18.88 -15.26
C GLU A 307 -7.62 20.38 -15.02
N VAL A 308 -8.34 21.11 -15.88
CA VAL A 308 -8.49 22.57 -15.80
C VAL A 308 -9.95 22.88 -15.47
N THR A 309 -10.16 23.67 -14.43
CA THR A 309 -11.47 24.09 -13.95
C THR A 309 -11.54 25.60 -13.94
N ASN A 310 -12.58 26.15 -14.55
CA ASN A 310 -12.82 27.57 -14.52
C ASN A 310 -13.74 27.92 -13.34
N VAL A 311 -13.24 28.66 -12.35
CA VAL A 311 -14.00 29.05 -11.16
C VAL A 311 -14.41 30.52 -11.30
N LEU A 312 -15.70 30.81 -11.19
CA LEU A 312 -16.21 32.19 -11.09
C LEU A 312 -15.89 32.73 -9.70
N SER A 313 -15.14 33.82 -9.64
CA SER A 313 -14.83 34.50 -8.39
C SER A 313 -16.11 35.16 -7.87
N SER A 314 -16.62 34.69 -6.73
CA SER A 314 -17.79 35.27 -6.06
C SER A 314 -17.40 36.60 -5.41
N GLY A 315 -17.49 37.70 -6.17
CA GLY A 315 -17.42 39.05 -5.58
C GLY A 315 -16.65 40.11 -6.35
N THR A 316 -16.78 40.19 -7.67
CA THR A 316 -16.77 41.41 -8.51
C THR A 316 -16.84 40.94 -9.97
N GLU A 317 -17.51 41.68 -10.85
CA GLU A 317 -17.62 41.32 -12.27
C GLU A 317 -16.24 41.08 -12.89
N GLY A 318 -15.95 39.84 -13.31
CA GLY A 318 -15.03 39.59 -14.43
C GLY A 318 -13.84 38.65 -14.21
N ASP A 319 -13.36 38.39 -13.00
CA ASP A 319 -12.11 37.62 -12.82
C ASP A 319 -12.38 36.10 -12.81
N ARG A 320 -11.90 35.38 -13.84
CA ARG A 320 -12.03 33.92 -13.96
C ARG A 320 -10.78 33.25 -13.43
N LEU A 321 -10.88 32.58 -12.28
CA LEU A 321 -9.73 31.89 -11.71
C LEU A 321 -9.58 30.49 -12.33
N LEU A 322 -8.53 30.29 -13.14
CA LEU A 322 -8.18 29.00 -13.77
C LEU A 322 -7.54 28.01 -12.79
N LYS A 323 -8.31 27.16 -12.11
CA LYS A 323 -7.72 26.10 -11.28
C LYS A 323 -7.15 24.97 -12.16
N ILE A 324 -5.85 24.72 -12.07
CA ILE A 324 -5.16 23.61 -12.76
C ILE A 324 -4.81 22.55 -11.72
N ASP A 325 -5.30 21.33 -11.92
CA ASP A 325 -4.95 20.15 -11.15
C ASP A 325 -4.06 19.24 -12.00
N ILE A 326 -2.76 19.29 -11.70
CA ILE A 326 -1.72 18.50 -12.38
C ILE A 326 -1.47 17.14 -11.72
N CYS A 327 -2.05 16.87 -10.55
CA CYS A 327 -1.67 15.70 -9.74
C CYS A 327 -2.76 14.65 -9.71
N SER A 328 -4.02 15.04 -9.47
CA SER A 328 -5.04 14.07 -9.09
C SER A 328 -5.31 13.02 -10.17
N ARG A 329 -5.25 13.40 -11.45
CA ARG A 329 -5.59 12.54 -12.60
C ARG A 329 -4.39 12.10 -13.43
N ARG A 330 -3.21 12.59 -13.06
CA ARG A 330 -1.98 12.37 -13.80
C ARG A 330 -1.43 10.99 -13.49
N LYS A 331 -1.37 10.12 -14.49
CA LYS A 331 -0.79 8.79 -14.34
C LYS A 331 0.73 8.89 -14.47
N LEU A 332 1.46 8.46 -13.44
CA LEU A 332 2.91 8.44 -13.43
C LEU A 332 3.43 7.02 -13.65
N ILE A 333 4.56 6.91 -14.36
CA ILE A 333 5.33 5.68 -14.44
C ILE A 333 6.44 5.77 -13.39
N TYR A 334 6.35 4.93 -12.37
CA TYR A 334 7.36 4.88 -11.32
C TYR A 334 8.49 3.94 -11.72
N SER A 335 9.72 4.39 -11.57
CA SER A 335 10.89 3.50 -11.64
C SER A 335 10.96 2.65 -10.37
N ASN A 336 11.57 1.46 -10.44
CA ASN A 336 11.80 0.64 -9.25
C ASN A 336 12.53 1.43 -8.14
N PRO A 337 13.61 2.20 -8.43
CA PRO A 337 14.22 3.07 -7.42
C PRO A 337 13.23 4.04 -6.76
N MET A 338 12.39 4.73 -7.54
CA MET A 338 11.38 5.64 -6.97
C MET A 338 10.38 4.90 -6.07
N LEU A 339 9.98 3.68 -6.43
CA LEU A 339 9.13 2.85 -5.58
C LEU A 339 9.85 2.44 -4.29
N TYR A 340 11.13 2.08 -4.36
CA TYR A 340 11.94 1.79 -3.18
C TYR A 340 12.13 3.01 -2.29
N ASP A 341 12.39 4.18 -2.87
CA ASP A 341 12.54 5.44 -2.14
C ASP A 341 11.22 5.82 -1.45
N LEU A 342 10.08 5.65 -2.12
CA LEU A 342 8.78 5.84 -1.50
C LEU A 342 8.58 4.87 -0.32
N ILE A 343 8.84 3.58 -0.50
CA ILE A 343 8.75 2.60 0.59
C ILE A 343 9.70 3.00 1.74
N ASN A 344 10.94 3.36 1.44
CA ASN A 344 11.94 3.76 2.44
C ASN A 344 11.56 5.06 3.16
N CYS A 345 11.04 6.09 2.49
CA CYS A 345 10.60 7.33 3.14
C CYS A 345 9.36 7.12 4.03
N TYR A 346 8.51 6.16 3.68
CA TYR A 346 7.34 5.80 4.48
C TYR A 346 7.67 4.83 5.64
N HIS A 347 8.75 4.03 5.54
CA HIS A 347 9.12 3.01 6.53
C HIS A 347 10.41 3.27 7.33
N GLY A 348 11.36 4.07 6.83
CA GLY A 348 12.73 4.21 7.37
C GLY A 348 12.95 5.36 8.36
N ASP A 349 11.93 6.19 8.60
CA ASP A 349 12.01 7.38 9.45
C ASP A 349 11.19 7.27 10.75
N LEU A 350 11.02 6.05 11.26
CA LEU A 350 10.34 5.84 12.54
C LEU A 350 11.37 5.88 13.67
N PRO A 351 11.03 6.43 14.85
CA PRO A 351 11.85 6.23 16.02
C PRO A 351 11.71 4.78 16.49
N HIS A 352 12.79 4.21 16.99
CA HIS A 352 12.85 2.85 17.53
C HIS A 352 13.48 2.85 18.93
N ILE A 353 13.11 1.87 19.75
CA ILE A 353 13.80 1.59 21.01
C ILE A 353 15.07 0.83 20.69
N THR A 354 16.22 1.35 21.11
CA THR A 354 17.55 0.76 20.82
C THR A 354 18.18 0.08 22.02
N SER A 355 17.79 0.46 23.24
CA SER A 355 18.36 -0.10 24.46
C SER A 355 17.38 -0.09 25.62
N ILE A 356 17.47 -1.11 26.46
CA ILE A 356 16.79 -1.25 27.75
C ILE A 356 17.81 -1.73 28.79
N ASN A 357 17.63 -1.41 30.07
CA ASN A 357 18.55 -1.85 31.15
C ASN A 357 18.04 -3.02 32.00
N TRP A 358 16.82 -3.51 31.76
CA TRP A 358 16.28 -4.72 32.38
C TRP A 358 16.38 -5.91 31.43
N PRO A 359 16.49 -7.13 31.94
CA PRO A 359 16.46 -8.31 31.09
C PRO A 359 15.03 -8.58 30.61
N HIS A 360 14.88 -8.99 29.36
CA HIS A 360 13.61 -9.45 28.82
C HIS A 360 13.46 -10.96 29.01
N GLY A 361 12.35 -11.41 29.60
CA GLY A 361 11.98 -12.81 29.72
C GLY A 361 12.89 -13.65 30.62
N LYS A 362 13.65 -13.01 31.52
CA LYS A 362 14.54 -13.69 32.49
C LYS A 362 14.13 -13.39 33.92
N ASP A 363 14.64 -14.22 34.81
CA ASP A 363 14.52 -14.06 36.25
C ASP A 363 15.65 -13.14 36.76
N ILE A 364 15.32 -12.26 37.70
CA ILE A 364 16.27 -11.40 38.38
C ILE A 364 16.21 -11.65 39.88
N LYS A 365 17.39 -11.60 40.52
CA LYS A 365 17.50 -11.77 41.97
C LYS A 365 16.85 -10.61 42.69
N TRP A 366 16.27 -10.88 43.86
CA TRP A 366 15.66 -9.86 44.71
C TRP A 366 16.60 -8.66 44.99
N SER A 367 17.88 -8.91 45.27
CA SER A 367 18.86 -7.84 45.50
C SER A 367 19.06 -6.94 44.27
N GLN A 368 19.15 -7.54 43.08
CA GLN A 368 19.30 -6.80 41.82
C GLN A 368 18.04 -6.00 41.48
N PHE A 369 16.87 -6.54 41.79
CA PHE A 369 15.61 -5.81 41.65
C PHE A 369 15.57 -4.60 42.59
N VAL A 370 15.92 -4.79 43.87
CA VAL A 370 16.00 -3.69 44.84
C VAL A 370 17.00 -2.62 44.39
N ASP A 371 18.18 -2.99 43.87
CA ASP A 371 19.14 -2.04 43.32
C ASP A 371 18.59 -1.26 42.11
N LEU A 372 17.70 -1.87 41.33
CA LEU A 372 17.08 -1.26 40.15
C LEU A 372 16.01 -0.22 40.52
N ILE A 373 15.24 -0.47 41.59
CA ILE A 373 14.06 0.34 41.95
C ILE A 373 14.19 1.16 43.25
N ARG A 374 15.18 0.89 44.11
CA ARG A 374 15.28 1.45 45.47
C ARG A 374 16.49 2.36 45.64
N ARG A 375 16.29 3.36 46.51
CA ARG A 375 17.26 4.37 46.96
C ARG A 375 18.47 3.73 47.63
N ASN A 376 19.67 4.24 47.31
CA ASN A 376 20.91 3.85 47.98
C ASN A 376 20.86 4.29 49.45
N GLU A 377 20.88 3.36 50.40
CA GLU A 377 20.83 3.68 51.84
C GLU A 377 22.00 4.58 52.32
N LYS A 378 23.10 4.63 51.55
CA LYS A 378 24.29 5.43 51.87
C LYS A 378 24.28 6.83 51.27
N ASN A 379 23.46 7.11 50.27
CA ASN A 379 23.38 8.41 49.62
C ASN A 379 21.92 8.77 49.30
N PRO A 380 21.27 9.63 50.11
CA PRO A 380 19.88 10.02 49.91
C PRO A 380 19.61 10.70 48.57
N ASP A 381 20.63 11.26 47.90
CA ASP A 381 20.49 11.94 46.60
C ASP A 381 20.68 11.00 45.39
N ASP A 382 20.89 9.70 45.63
CA ASP A 382 21.10 8.66 44.60
C ASP A 382 19.94 7.64 44.61
N ASP A 383 18.87 7.98 43.90
CA ASP A 383 17.62 7.19 43.78
C ASP A 383 17.75 5.94 42.88
N GLY A 384 18.94 5.36 42.76
CA GLY A 384 19.21 4.23 41.88
C GLY A 384 19.08 4.54 40.38
N PRO A 385 19.41 3.56 39.51
CA PRO A 385 19.44 3.75 38.06
C PRO A 385 18.05 3.83 37.42
N GLY A 386 16.99 3.31 38.06
CA GLY A 386 15.64 3.24 37.51
C GLY A 386 15.53 2.34 36.26
N LEU A 387 14.33 2.25 35.69
CA LEU A 387 14.12 1.57 34.40
C LEU A 387 14.46 2.53 33.25
N GLN A 388 15.47 2.18 32.46
CA GLN A 388 16.02 3.05 31.43
C GLN A 388 15.68 2.53 30.03
N VAL A 389 15.21 3.42 29.16
CA VAL A 389 14.97 3.15 27.73
C VAL A 389 15.65 4.19 26.86
N GLY A 390 16.35 3.72 25.82
CA GLY A 390 17.00 4.57 24.82
C GLY A 390 16.31 4.47 23.46
N PHE A 391 16.29 5.59 22.74
CA PHE A 391 15.76 5.70 21.38
C PHE A 391 16.89 6.05 20.41
N ASP A 392 16.76 5.68 19.13
CA ASP A 392 17.68 6.10 18.06
C ASP A 392 17.50 7.57 17.65
N ARG A 393 16.33 8.15 17.92
CA ARG A 393 15.96 9.54 17.60
C ARG A 393 15.46 10.30 18.84
N GLU A 394 15.43 11.63 18.73
CA GLU A 394 14.81 12.47 19.77
C GLU A 394 13.29 12.32 19.74
N VAL A 395 12.72 11.89 20.86
CA VAL A 395 11.28 11.64 21.00
C VAL A 395 10.63 12.55 22.05
N THR A 396 9.33 12.75 21.88
CA THR A 396 8.43 13.48 22.78
C THR A 396 7.27 12.57 23.21
N GLY A 397 6.55 12.95 24.27
CA GLY A 397 5.39 12.17 24.75
C GLY A 397 5.72 10.97 25.64
N VAL A 398 6.97 10.84 26.09
CA VAL A 398 7.37 9.83 27.08
C VAL A 398 7.06 10.35 28.49
N ASP A 399 6.04 9.79 29.14
CA ASP A 399 5.60 10.15 30.49
C ASP A 399 5.03 8.93 31.23
N ALA A 400 4.53 9.10 32.46
CA ALA A 400 3.99 8.01 33.28
C ALA A 400 2.70 7.36 32.73
N ARG A 401 2.11 7.90 31.66
CA ARG A 401 0.95 7.32 30.96
C ARG A 401 1.37 6.50 29.74
N THR A 402 2.48 6.87 29.12
CA THR A 402 3.03 6.14 27.97
C THR A 402 4.08 5.11 28.37
N PHE A 403 4.81 5.30 29.47
CA PHE A 403 5.74 4.33 30.06
C PHE A 403 5.13 3.74 31.32
N LEU A 404 4.57 2.54 31.20
CA LEU A 404 3.85 1.84 32.26
C LEU A 404 4.68 0.71 32.85
N PHE A 405 4.71 0.64 34.17
CA PHE A 405 5.30 -0.46 34.93
C PHE A 405 4.20 -1.17 35.72
N ILE A 406 4.10 -2.48 35.55
CA ILE A 406 2.96 -3.28 36.03
C ILE A 406 3.49 -4.51 36.76
N VAL A 407 2.94 -4.81 37.93
CA VAL A 407 3.18 -6.06 38.67
C VAL A 407 1.97 -6.98 38.52
N LYS A 408 2.24 -8.27 38.37
CA LYS A 408 1.23 -9.34 38.35
C LYS A 408 1.27 -10.13 39.64
N TYR A 409 0.18 -10.09 40.40
CA TYR A 409 0.01 -10.88 41.61
C TYR A 409 -0.78 -12.16 41.33
N ARG A 410 -0.44 -13.25 42.02
CA ARG A 410 -1.36 -14.38 42.23
C ARG A 410 -2.07 -14.15 43.56
N GLU A 411 -3.39 -14.11 43.56
CA GLU A 411 -4.14 -14.22 44.81
C GLU A 411 -4.39 -15.71 45.13
N ASP A 412 -3.96 -16.14 46.32
CA ASP A 412 -4.16 -17.50 46.84
C ASP A 412 -5.58 -17.72 47.39
N ARG A 413 -6.61 -17.32 46.64
CA ARG A 413 -8.00 -17.73 46.95
C ARG A 413 -8.48 -18.69 45.89
N GLU A 414 -9.16 -19.76 46.36
CA GLU A 414 -9.84 -20.79 45.56
C GLU A 414 -10.65 -20.14 44.43
N GLY A 415 -10.03 -20.02 43.24
CA GLY A 415 -10.57 -19.23 42.13
C GLY A 415 -9.53 -18.59 41.19
N GLY A 416 -8.29 -18.36 41.65
CA GLY A 416 -7.11 -18.14 40.79
C GLY A 416 -7.19 -17.02 39.74
N PHE A 417 -7.64 -15.81 40.13
CA PHE A 417 -7.54 -14.63 39.26
C PHE A 417 -6.21 -13.89 39.50
N SER A 418 -5.51 -13.52 38.42
CA SER A 418 -4.32 -12.66 38.49
C SER A 418 -4.70 -11.22 38.18
N GLU A 419 -4.40 -10.28 39.08
CA GLU A 419 -4.60 -8.85 38.84
C GLU A 419 -3.31 -8.17 38.38
N ASP A 420 -3.41 -7.37 37.30
CA ASP A 420 -2.37 -6.46 36.84
C ASP A 420 -2.50 -5.14 37.62
N ARG A 421 -1.50 -4.78 38.44
CA ARG A 421 -1.46 -3.50 39.18
C ARG A 421 -0.40 -2.57 38.63
N TYR A 422 -0.78 -1.32 38.37
CA TYR A 422 0.13 -0.27 37.94
C TYR A 422 0.99 0.22 39.10
N ILE A 423 2.29 0.30 38.89
CA ILE A 423 3.27 0.81 39.84
C ILE A 423 3.38 2.32 39.62
N PRO A 424 3.10 3.16 40.64
CA PRO A 424 3.22 4.60 40.51
C PRO A 424 4.70 5.00 40.41
N GLY A 425 4.98 6.01 39.60
CA GLY A 425 6.33 6.49 39.37
C GLY A 425 6.41 7.72 38.48
N LYS A 426 7.62 8.28 38.42
CA LYS A 426 7.95 9.47 37.64
C LYS A 426 8.83 9.11 36.47
N VAL A 427 8.55 9.73 35.33
CA VAL A 427 9.29 9.55 34.09
C VAL A 427 9.97 10.86 33.72
N PHE A 428 11.26 10.81 33.45
CA PHE A 428 12.04 11.98 33.03
C PHE A 428 13.16 11.55 32.09
N TYR A 429 13.69 12.52 31.36
CA TYR A 429 14.86 12.32 30.51
C TYR A 429 16.14 12.64 31.29
N ASP A 430 17.12 11.74 31.26
CA ASP A 430 18.43 11.93 31.87
C ASP A 430 19.48 12.31 30.81
N ASP A 431 19.91 13.58 30.84
CA ASP A 431 20.88 14.15 29.89
C ASP A 431 22.27 13.50 29.97
N LYS A 432 22.65 12.91 31.12
CA LYS A 432 24.00 12.33 31.29
C LYS A 432 24.13 11.00 30.55
N ILE A 433 23.08 10.18 30.60
CA ILE A 433 23.05 8.86 29.96
C ILE A 433 22.27 8.85 28.63
N LYS A 434 21.63 9.98 28.28
CA LYS A 434 20.79 10.16 27.07
C LYS A 434 19.69 9.12 26.96
N LYS A 435 18.98 8.87 28.06
CA LYS A 435 17.89 7.89 28.14
C LYS A 435 16.71 8.43 28.93
N TRP A 436 15.54 7.89 28.64
CA TRP A 436 14.36 8.09 29.46
C TRP A 436 14.37 7.12 30.62
N VAL A 437 14.06 7.62 31.81
CA VAL A 437 14.14 6.87 33.06
C VAL A 437 12.78 6.89 33.74
N PHE A 438 12.26 5.71 34.08
CA PHE A 438 11.12 5.55 34.98
C PHE A 438 11.65 5.23 36.38
N LYS A 439 11.32 6.09 37.35
CA LYS A 439 11.61 5.88 38.77
C LYS A 439 10.32 5.63 39.54
N VAL A 440 10.32 4.60 40.36
CA VAL A 440 9.17 4.22 41.19
C VAL A 440 8.99 5.21 42.34
N ASP A 441 7.74 5.51 42.70
CA ASP A 441 7.45 6.41 43.80
C ASP A 441 7.85 5.80 45.16
N LEU A 442 8.43 6.64 46.02
CA LEU A 442 9.03 6.23 47.29
C LEU A 442 8.02 5.56 48.23
N ASP A 443 6.77 6.04 48.24
CA ASP A 443 5.70 5.50 49.08
C ASP A 443 5.39 4.04 48.72
N TRP A 444 5.36 3.72 47.41
CA TRP A 444 5.21 2.35 46.95
C TRP A 444 6.42 1.48 47.31
N CYS A 445 7.64 2.05 47.27
CA CYS A 445 8.85 1.36 47.69
C CYS A 445 8.91 1.09 49.21
N ILE A 446 8.26 1.92 50.04
CA ILE A 446 8.13 1.67 51.48
C ILE A 446 7.09 0.57 51.73
N ASP A 447 6.03 0.55 50.91
CA ASP A 447 4.98 -0.47 50.89
C ASP A 447 5.39 -1.80 50.23
N LEU A 448 6.62 -1.94 49.71
CA LEU A 448 7.21 -3.23 49.26
C LEU A 448 7.23 -4.32 50.35
N ARG A 449 6.78 -4.02 51.58
CA ARG A 449 6.41 -4.97 52.64
C ARG A 449 5.03 -5.62 52.45
N ILE A 450 4.37 -5.47 51.30
CA ILE A 450 3.18 -6.26 50.95
C ILE A 450 3.62 -7.72 50.83
N SER A 451 2.99 -8.59 51.63
CA SER A 451 3.26 -10.03 51.77
C SER A 451 3.29 -10.80 50.44
N ALA A 452 2.68 -10.25 49.39
CA ALA A 452 2.52 -10.87 48.07
C ALA A 452 3.73 -10.75 47.13
N LEU A 453 4.69 -9.85 47.37
CA LEU A 453 5.95 -9.79 46.59
C LEU A 453 7.02 -10.73 47.16
N GLN A 454 6.83 -11.20 48.39
CA GLN A 454 7.85 -11.95 49.10
C GLN A 454 8.06 -13.34 48.50
N GLU A 455 7.03 -13.93 47.88
CA GLU A 455 7.03 -15.24 47.19
C GLU A 455 7.50 -15.17 45.72
N GLY A 456 7.99 -14.01 45.27
CA GLY A 456 8.36 -13.74 43.88
C GLY A 456 7.20 -13.22 43.03
N ALA A 457 7.50 -12.39 42.03
CA ALA A 457 6.47 -11.73 41.23
C ALA A 457 6.90 -11.42 39.79
N GLY A 458 5.92 -11.46 38.88
CA GLY A 458 6.11 -11.10 37.47
C GLY A 458 5.89 -9.61 37.25
N PHE A 459 6.82 -8.98 36.53
CA PHE A 459 6.74 -7.56 36.16
C PHE A 459 6.63 -7.41 34.64
N LYS A 460 5.78 -6.47 34.22
CA LYS A 460 5.52 -6.13 32.82
C LYS A 460 5.76 -4.64 32.62
N ILE A 461 6.48 -4.32 31.56
CA ILE A 461 6.78 -2.97 31.09
C ILE A 461 6.05 -2.77 29.77
N VAL A 462 5.34 -1.65 29.64
CA VAL A 462 4.67 -1.26 28.39
C VAL A 462 5.05 0.17 28.02
N LEU A 463 5.59 0.37 26.83
CA LEU A 463 5.68 1.70 26.21
C LEU A 463 4.62 1.82 25.12
N ARG A 464 3.72 2.81 25.24
CA ARG A 464 2.63 3.09 24.28
C ARG A 464 3.18 3.86 23.09
N GLY A 465 3.60 3.13 22.04
CA GLY A 465 4.26 3.74 20.89
C GLY A 465 3.38 4.73 20.12
N ASP A 466 2.06 4.56 20.15
CA ASP A 466 1.08 5.46 19.50
C ASP A 466 1.15 6.91 20.00
N HIS A 467 1.69 7.13 21.20
CA HIS A 467 1.76 8.44 21.86
C HIS A 467 3.20 8.94 22.05
N ILE A 468 4.20 8.16 21.64
CA ILE A 468 5.62 8.56 21.67
C ILE A 468 5.98 8.99 20.24
N LEU A 469 6.29 10.27 20.05
CA LEU A 469 6.44 10.87 18.74
C LEU A 469 7.86 11.35 18.50
N ASP A 470 8.39 11.12 17.31
CA ASP A 470 9.62 11.75 16.84
C ASP A 470 9.47 13.28 16.83
N LYS A 471 10.47 13.99 17.37
CA LYS A 471 10.40 15.45 17.57
C LYS A 471 10.40 16.24 16.26
N GLU A 472 11.01 15.72 15.20
CA GLU A 472 11.14 16.43 13.91
C GLU A 472 10.01 16.08 12.96
N THR A 473 9.71 14.78 12.84
CA THR A 473 8.77 14.24 11.85
C THR A 473 7.35 14.05 12.38
N ASN A 474 7.17 14.12 13.71
CA ASN A 474 5.89 13.86 14.40
C ASN A 474 5.29 12.48 14.09
N LYS A 475 6.13 11.51 13.66
CA LYS A 475 5.76 10.11 13.44
C LYS A 475 5.80 9.35 14.75
N ALA A 476 4.86 8.41 14.93
CA ALA A 476 4.81 7.58 16.14
C ALA A 476 5.91 6.52 16.16
N LEU A 477 6.31 6.14 17.38
CA LEU A 477 7.31 5.09 17.66
C LEU A 477 6.91 3.76 17.05
N ASP A 478 7.85 3.11 16.38
CA ASP A 478 7.70 1.72 15.96
C ASP A 478 8.00 0.80 17.15
N GLY A 479 6.97 0.60 17.99
CA GLY A 479 7.11 0.05 19.32
C GLY A 479 7.22 -1.48 19.37
N ASN A 480 6.89 -2.19 18.30
CA ASN A 480 6.73 -3.64 18.36
C ASN A 480 8.03 -4.38 18.71
N PHE A 481 8.09 -5.05 19.87
CA PHE A 481 9.28 -5.76 20.34
C PHE A 481 9.37 -7.20 19.78
N ILE A 482 9.63 -7.35 18.49
CA ILE A 482 9.57 -8.64 17.80
C ILE A 482 10.68 -9.58 18.29
N GLY A 483 10.27 -10.72 18.87
CA GLY A 483 11.20 -11.78 19.28
C GLY A 483 12.20 -11.36 20.37
N GLY A 484 11.91 -10.27 21.11
CA GLY A 484 12.78 -9.75 22.16
C GLY A 484 14.09 -9.16 21.65
N LYS A 485 14.15 -8.76 20.37
CA LYS A 485 15.34 -8.17 19.74
C LYS A 485 15.22 -6.66 19.61
N LEU A 486 16.32 -5.97 19.87
CA LEU A 486 16.48 -4.55 19.61
C LEU A 486 17.30 -4.33 18.33
N PRO A 487 17.05 -3.24 17.57
CA PRO A 487 16.05 -2.20 17.81
C PRO A 487 14.60 -2.71 17.67
N SER A 488 13.65 -2.08 18.37
CA SER A 488 12.22 -2.41 18.24
C SER A 488 11.72 -2.11 16.83
N GLY A 489 10.63 -2.77 16.42
CA GLY A 489 9.80 -2.31 15.32
C GLY A 489 9.39 -3.40 14.32
N ASN A 490 8.37 -3.09 13.52
CA ASN A 490 7.85 -3.90 12.40
C ASN A 490 7.75 -3.13 11.07
N GLY A 491 8.29 -1.91 11.03
CA GLY A 491 8.19 -0.95 9.95
C GLY A 491 6.92 -0.10 9.96
N ASN A 492 6.09 -0.12 11.01
CA ASN A 492 4.86 0.67 11.06
C ASN A 492 4.84 1.60 12.28
N GLN A 493 4.20 2.77 12.10
CA GLN A 493 4.01 3.73 13.18
C GLN A 493 3.11 3.14 14.27
N GLY A 494 3.53 3.35 15.53
CA GLY A 494 2.76 3.00 16.70
C GLY A 494 3.00 1.58 17.21
N GLY A 495 1.99 1.06 17.89
CA GLY A 495 2.06 -0.23 18.57
C GLY A 495 2.80 -0.17 19.90
N ASP A 496 2.51 -1.14 20.75
CA ASP A 496 3.08 -1.18 22.09
C ASP A 496 4.39 -1.97 22.13
N PHE A 497 5.41 -1.39 22.73
CA PHE A 497 6.56 -2.14 23.21
C PHE A 497 6.18 -2.82 24.50
N VAL A 498 6.26 -4.16 24.54
CA VAL A 498 5.92 -4.95 25.72
C VAL A 498 7.12 -5.81 26.09
N SER A 499 7.63 -5.62 27.30
CA SER A 499 8.69 -6.44 27.89
C SER A 499 8.27 -6.92 29.28
N TRP A 500 8.86 -8.00 29.76
CA TRP A 500 8.61 -8.53 31.09
C TRP A 500 9.85 -9.18 31.68
N PHE A 501 9.88 -9.33 33.00
CA PHE A 501 10.87 -10.12 33.75
C PHE A 501 10.20 -10.66 35.01
N PHE A 502 10.83 -11.65 35.65
CA PHE A 502 10.36 -12.20 36.92
C PHE A 502 11.35 -11.88 38.02
N VAL A 503 10.87 -11.56 39.23
CA VAL A 503 11.70 -11.34 40.41
C VAL A 503 11.59 -12.55 41.31
N GLU A 504 12.74 -13.13 41.67
CA GLU A 504 12.85 -14.26 42.58
C GLU A 504 12.35 -13.92 44.00
N GLU A 505 12.06 -14.98 44.77
CA GLU A 505 11.66 -14.89 46.18
C GLU A 505 12.63 -14.05 47.01
N ASN A 506 12.09 -13.29 47.98
CA ASN A 506 12.92 -12.54 48.89
C ASN A 506 13.60 -13.50 49.89
N PRO A 507 14.95 -13.57 49.94
CA PRO A 507 15.66 -14.50 50.81
C PRO A 507 15.43 -14.27 52.32
N ASP A 508 14.99 -13.08 52.74
CA ASP A 508 14.68 -12.79 54.15
C ASP A 508 13.29 -13.31 54.59
N TYR A 509 12.49 -13.86 53.67
CA TYR A 509 11.14 -14.33 53.95
C TYR A 509 11.10 -15.63 54.79
N GLU A 510 12.02 -16.58 54.58
CA GLU A 510 12.07 -17.83 55.37
C GLU A 510 12.35 -17.61 56.87
N ASN A 511 13.11 -16.56 57.21
CA ASN A 511 13.41 -16.18 58.60
C ASN A 511 12.15 -15.67 59.35
N HIS A 512 11.10 -15.24 58.63
CA HIS A 512 9.84 -14.81 59.21
C HIS A 512 8.82 -15.95 59.36
N LYS A 513 8.76 -16.91 58.43
CA LYS A 513 7.93 -18.13 58.56
C LYS A 513 8.38 -19.01 59.75
N SER A 514 9.69 -19.16 59.95
CA SER A 514 10.26 -19.93 61.08
C SER A 514 10.01 -19.29 62.47
N ARG A 515 9.89 -17.96 62.55
CA ARG A 515 9.54 -17.25 63.80
C ARG A 515 8.05 -17.29 64.13
N GLN A 516 7.17 -17.44 63.15
CA GLN A 516 5.73 -17.60 63.39
C GLN A 516 5.36 -19.03 63.81
N HIS A 517 6.04 -20.07 63.29
CA HIS A 517 5.82 -21.45 63.75
C HIS A 517 6.44 -21.79 65.12
N SER A 518 7.38 -20.99 65.63
CA SER A 518 7.92 -21.11 67.00
C SER A 518 7.03 -20.49 68.10
N LYS A 519 5.89 -19.88 67.75
CA LYS A 519 4.95 -19.24 68.69
C LYS A 519 3.55 -19.87 68.68
N MET A 520 3.42 -21.11 68.22
CA MET A 520 2.18 -21.88 68.30
C MET A 520 2.34 -23.10 69.20
#